data_AF-A0A6N8H0M6-F1
#
_entry.id   AF-A0A6N8H0M6-F1
#
_cell.length_a   1.000
_cell.length_b   1.000
_cell.length_c   1.000
_cell.angle_alpha   90.00
_cell.angle_beta   90.00
_cell.angle_gamma   90.00
#
_symmetry.space_group_name_H-M   'P 1'
#
loop_
_entity.id
_entity.type
_entity.pdbx_description
1 polymer ?
#
loop_
_entity_poly.entity_id
_entity_poly.type
_entity_poly.pdbx_seq_one_letter_code
_entity_poly.pdbx_strand_id
1 'polypeptide(L)'
;MTQMDLARKLQVTDKAVSKWERGLGFPDINTIEPLADALGLSVLEVMRSERIVEAEISPDTAAVALTDTFELVKLQRKAERRSILKIAGCIAAALFLIFLIDGMGWMGFAFAYFPVICLIASVALVIYGIWRKKNKLPCLQTFILAGALILIPICIVVLFFLAGVLGLGPVPN
;
A
#
# COMPACT_ATOMS: atom_id res chain seq x y z
N MET A 1 -9.37 -4.87 48.74
CA MET A 1 -8.83 -3.75 49.53
C MET A 1 -9.97 -2.77 49.79
N THR A 2 -10.10 -2.21 51.00
CA THR A 2 -11.14 -1.19 51.26
C THR A 2 -10.61 0.22 50.98
N GLN A 3 -11.50 1.20 50.75
CA GLN A 3 -11.12 2.61 50.57
C GLN A 3 -10.32 3.15 51.76
N MET A 4 -10.69 2.76 52.98
CA MET A 4 -9.98 3.14 54.21
C MET A 4 -8.57 2.55 54.27
N ASP A 5 -8.39 1.30 53.83
CA ASP A 5 -7.07 0.66 53.80
C ASP A 5 -6.15 1.30 52.75
N LEU A 6 -6.70 1.67 51.59
CA LEU A 6 -5.97 2.36 50.53
C LEU A 6 -5.58 3.78 50.97
N ALA A 7 -6.51 4.52 51.58
CA ALA A 7 -6.28 5.84 52.12
C ALA A 7 -5.14 5.85 53.17
N ARG A 8 -5.11 4.85 54.05
CA ARG A 8 -4.04 4.68 55.04
C ARG A 8 -2.67 4.44 54.39
N LYS A 9 -2.61 3.60 53.34
CA LYS A 9 -1.36 3.31 52.62
C LYS A 9 -0.82 4.53 51.87
N LEU A 10 -1.71 5.33 51.28
CA LEU A 10 -1.37 6.52 50.50
C LEU A 10 -1.24 7.80 51.34
N GLN A 11 -1.48 7.71 52.66
CA GLN A 11 -1.53 8.86 53.58
C GLN A 11 -2.50 9.96 53.12
N VAL A 12 -3.62 9.57 52.52
CA VAL A 12 -4.70 10.47 52.09
C VAL A 12 -5.99 10.20 52.85
N THR A 13 -6.99 11.07 52.71
CA THR A 13 -8.31 10.82 53.30
C THR A 13 -9.10 9.80 52.49
N ASP A 14 -9.90 8.97 53.17
CA ASP A 14 -10.90 8.08 52.57
C ASP A 14 -11.85 8.84 51.62
N LYS A 15 -12.22 10.07 51.97
CA LYS A 15 -13.00 10.97 51.12
C LYS A 15 -12.29 11.34 49.81
N ALA A 16 -10.95 11.47 49.81
CA ALA A 16 -10.19 11.75 48.59
C ALA A 16 -10.24 10.54 47.65
N VAL A 17 -10.00 9.33 48.17
CA VAL A 17 -10.14 8.08 47.41
C VAL A 17 -11.55 7.92 46.84
N SER A 18 -12.58 8.20 47.65
CA SER A 18 -13.99 8.18 47.20
C SER A 18 -14.29 9.19 46.07
N LYS A 19 -13.59 10.33 46.01
CA LYS A 19 -13.74 11.28 44.90
C LYS A 19 -13.04 10.79 43.63
N TRP A 20 -11.86 10.18 43.76
CA TRP A 20 -11.12 9.61 42.63
C TRP A 20 -11.91 8.48 41.97
N GLU A 21 -12.45 7.56 42.76
CA GLU A 21 -13.24 6.42 42.24
C GLU A 21 -14.52 6.87 41.52
N ARG A 22 -15.08 8.03 41.90
CA ARG A 22 -16.29 8.61 41.25
C ARG A 22 -15.96 9.58 40.11
N GLY A 23 -14.69 9.79 39.78
CA GLY A 23 -14.25 10.75 38.77
C GLY A 23 -14.52 12.22 39.13
N LEU A 24 -14.76 12.52 40.41
CA LEU A 24 -15.06 13.87 40.92
C LEU A 24 -13.79 14.65 41.31
N GLY A 25 -12.61 14.10 41.03
CA GLY A 25 -11.31 14.69 41.27
C GLY A 25 -10.21 13.73 40.83
N PHE A 26 -9.00 14.25 40.69
CA PHE A 26 -7.84 13.46 40.25
C PHE A 26 -6.81 13.35 41.38
N PRO A 27 -6.07 12.23 41.48
CA PRO A 27 -4.90 12.14 42.33
C PRO A 27 -3.84 13.15 41.86
N ASP A 28 -3.09 13.71 42.80
CA ASP A 28 -1.93 14.55 42.50
C ASP A 28 -0.81 13.70 41.88
N ILE A 29 0.07 14.31 41.09
CA ILE A 29 1.18 13.64 40.41
C ILE A 29 2.05 12.83 41.39
N ASN A 30 2.25 13.35 42.60
CA ASN A 30 3.02 12.70 43.67
C ASN A 30 2.31 11.48 44.28
N THR A 31 0.99 11.35 44.08
CA THR A 31 0.18 10.25 44.60
C THR A 31 -0.07 9.14 43.58
N ILE A 32 0.23 9.37 42.29
CA ILE A 32 0.00 8.39 41.23
C ILE A 32 0.94 7.19 41.35
N GLU A 33 2.22 7.42 41.63
CA GLU A 33 3.21 6.35 41.80
C GLU A 33 2.92 5.47 43.04
N PRO A 34 2.70 6.04 44.24
CA PRO A 34 2.25 5.25 45.41
C PRO A 34 0.92 4.52 45.19
N LEU A 35 -0.01 5.10 44.42
CA LEU A 35 -1.30 4.49 44.08
C LEU A 35 -1.12 3.27 43.17
N ALA A 36 -0.25 3.36 42.18
CA ALA A 36 0.11 2.26 41.29
C ALA A 36 0.74 1.10 42.08
N ASP A 37 1.70 1.40 42.97
CA ASP A 37 2.34 0.42 43.84
C ASP A 37 1.36 -0.25 44.81
N ALA A 38 0.45 0.52 45.41
CA ALA A 38 -0.55 -0.01 46.34
C ALA A 38 -1.59 -0.93 45.67
N LEU A 39 -1.84 -0.72 44.38
CA LEU A 39 -2.77 -1.49 43.55
C LEU A 39 -2.10 -2.61 42.75
N GLY A 40 -0.76 -2.63 42.69
CA GLY A 40 0.00 -3.60 41.88
C GLY A 40 -0.17 -3.38 40.37
N LEU A 41 -0.37 -2.13 39.95
CA LEU A 41 -0.53 -1.73 38.55
C LEU A 41 0.68 -0.90 38.11
N SER A 42 0.90 -0.77 36.81
CA SER A 42 1.86 0.21 36.30
C SER A 42 1.30 1.63 36.42
N VAL A 43 2.19 2.61 36.58
CA VAL A 43 1.83 4.05 36.57
C VAL A 43 1.03 4.41 35.31
N LEU A 44 1.37 3.80 34.17
CA LEU A 44 0.70 4.05 32.90
C LEU A 44 -0.76 3.56 32.90
N GLU A 45 -1.03 2.41 33.52
CA GLU A 45 -2.40 1.89 33.70
C GLU A 45 -3.25 2.81 34.56
N VAL A 46 -2.68 3.31 35.66
CA VAL A 46 -3.35 4.26 36.56
C VAL A 46 -3.66 5.57 35.82
N MET A 47 -2.72 6.09 35.03
CA MET A 47 -2.92 7.33 34.26
C MET A 47 -3.94 7.18 33.12
N ARG A 48 -3.99 6.01 32.47
CA ARG A 48 -4.95 5.74 31.39
C ARG A 48 -6.33 5.32 31.90
N SER A 49 -6.46 5.00 33.19
CA SER A 49 -7.68 4.45 33.78
C SER A 49 -8.17 3.18 33.04
N GLU A 50 -7.26 2.48 32.37
CA GLU A 50 -7.51 1.27 31.61
C GLU A 50 -6.44 0.27 31.99
N ARG A 51 -6.87 -0.99 32.17
CA ARG A 51 -5.92 -2.08 32.33
C ARG A 51 -5.21 -2.25 31.00
N ILE A 52 -3.92 -2.02 31.01
CA ILE A 52 -3.07 -2.34 29.88
C ILE A 52 -2.91 -3.84 30.02
N VAL A 53 -3.83 -4.56 29.40
CA VAL A 53 -3.55 -5.93 29.01
C VAL A 53 -2.39 -5.77 28.04
N GLU A 54 -1.15 -5.91 28.54
CA GLU A 54 -0.04 -6.36 27.72
C GLU A 54 -0.62 -7.53 26.97
N ALA A 55 -1.02 -7.28 25.73
CA ALA A 55 -1.69 -8.27 24.94
C ALA A 55 -0.82 -9.51 25.05
N GLU A 56 -1.39 -10.60 25.56
CA GLU A 56 -1.00 -11.88 25.03
C GLU A 56 -1.02 -11.67 23.51
N ILE A 57 0.16 -11.50 22.94
CA ILE A 57 0.37 -11.67 21.52
C ILE A 57 0.22 -13.17 21.35
N SER A 58 -1.04 -13.63 21.45
CA SER A 58 -1.44 -14.92 20.99
C SER A 58 -1.15 -14.90 19.49
N PRO A 59 -0.33 -15.83 18.99
CA PRO A 59 -0.02 -15.92 17.57
C PRO A 59 -1.28 -16.06 16.71
N ASP A 60 -2.42 -16.46 17.30
CA ASP A 60 -3.69 -16.62 16.61
C ASP A 60 -4.36 -15.28 16.25
N THR A 61 -4.35 -14.26 17.11
CA THR A 61 -4.98 -12.96 16.77
C THR A 61 -4.15 -12.20 15.75
N ALA A 62 -2.83 -12.30 15.82
CA ALA A 62 -1.93 -11.78 14.80
C ALA A 62 -2.07 -12.55 13.48
N ALA A 63 -2.20 -13.89 13.52
CA ALA A 63 -2.44 -14.70 12.33
C ALA A 63 -3.80 -14.41 11.69
N VAL A 64 -4.85 -14.17 12.47
CA VAL A 64 -6.20 -13.79 11.98
C VAL A 64 -6.19 -12.39 11.38
N ALA A 65 -5.59 -11.40 12.04
CA ALA A 65 -5.46 -10.05 11.48
C ALA A 65 -4.55 -10.02 10.23
N LEU A 66 -3.49 -10.85 10.20
CA LEU A 66 -2.62 -11.01 9.04
C LEU A 66 -3.31 -11.76 7.90
N THR A 67 -4.15 -12.76 8.18
CA THR A 67 -4.90 -13.47 7.14
C THR A 67 -6.00 -12.59 6.56
N ASP A 68 -6.74 -11.83 7.38
CA ASP A 68 -7.75 -10.88 6.90
C ASP A 68 -7.11 -9.78 6.03
N THR A 69 -5.99 -9.20 6.47
CA THR A 69 -5.26 -8.22 5.65
C THR A 69 -4.70 -8.85 4.37
N PHE A 70 -4.24 -10.11 4.41
CA PHE A 70 -3.72 -10.81 3.24
C PHE A 70 -4.82 -11.23 2.26
N GLU A 71 -6.00 -11.62 2.72
CA GLU A 71 -7.18 -11.92 1.90
C GLU A 71 -7.71 -10.65 1.22
N LEU A 72 -7.79 -9.54 1.96
CA LEU A 72 -8.13 -8.23 1.40
C LEU A 72 -7.12 -7.83 0.32
N VAL A 73 -5.81 -7.96 0.56
CA VAL A 73 -4.77 -7.69 -0.44
C VAL A 73 -4.88 -8.62 -1.65
N LYS A 74 -5.20 -9.91 -1.46
CA LYS A 74 -5.41 -10.88 -2.56
C LYS A 74 -6.62 -10.53 -3.42
N LEU A 75 -7.74 -10.18 -2.80
CA LEU A 75 -8.96 -9.78 -3.50
C LEU A 75 -8.74 -8.49 -4.30
N GLN A 76 -8.06 -7.51 -3.69
CA GLN A 76 -7.66 -6.26 -4.33
C GLN A 76 -6.75 -6.52 -5.53
N ARG A 77 -5.76 -7.40 -5.39
CA ARG A 77 -4.83 -7.79 -6.47
C ARG A 77 -5.53 -8.54 -7.61
N LYS A 78 -6.57 -9.33 -7.33
CA LYS A 78 -7.36 -10.04 -8.35
C LYS A 78 -8.28 -9.09 -9.13
N ALA A 79 -8.89 -8.12 -8.45
CA ALA A 79 -9.67 -7.07 -9.08
C ALA A 79 -8.80 -6.14 -9.95
N GLU A 80 -7.60 -5.79 -9.46
CA GLU A 80 -6.63 -4.99 -10.22
C GLU A 80 -6.05 -5.72 -11.42
N ARG A 81 -5.79 -7.03 -11.32
CA ARG A 81 -5.43 -7.84 -12.51
C ARG A 81 -6.53 -7.81 -13.56
N ARG A 82 -7.81 -7.82 -13.14
CA ARG A 82 -8.94 -7.74 -14.06
C ARG A 82 -9.05 -6.37 -14.74
N SER A 83 -8.79 -5.25 -14.04
CA SER A 83 -8.80 -3.92 -14.67
C SER A 83 -7.67 -3.77 -15.67
N ILE A 84 -6.46 -4.23 -15.33
CA ILE A 84 -5.31 -4.22 -16.23
C ILE A 84 -5.57 -5.12 -17.45
N LEU A 85 -6.13 -6.32 -17.26
CA LEU A 85 -6.50 -7.22 -18.35
C LEU A 85 -7.54 -6.60 -19.29
N LYS A 86 -8.54 -5.88 -18.76
CA LYS A 86 -9.53 -5.17 -19.59
C LYS A 86 -8.87 -4.07 -20.43
N ILE A 87 -8.01 -3.26 -19.82
CA ILE A 87 -7.30 -2.18 -20.52
C ILE A 87 -6.37 -2.77 -21.60
N ALA A 88 -5.59 -3.78 -21.26
CA ALA A 88 -4.70 -4.47 -22.20
C ALA A 88 -5.49 -5.12 -23.35
N GLY A 89 -6.64 -5.73 -23.05
CA GLY A 89 -7.54 -6.30 -24.06
C GLY A 89 -8.12 -5.24 -24.99
N CYS A 90 -8.56 -4.08 -24.46
CA CYS A 90 -9.03 -2.96 -25.27
C CYS A 90 -7.94 -2.42 -26.19
N ILE A 91 -6.71 -2.27 -25.68
CA ILE A 91 -5.56 -1.85 -26.49
C ILE A 91 -5.33 -2.86 -27.60
N ALA A 92 -5.16 -4.14 -27.26
CA ALA A 92 -4.90 -5.21 -28.23
C ALA A 92 -5.99 -5.33 -29.32
N ALA A 93 -7.26 -5.17 -28.95
CA ALA A 93 -8.38 -5.19 -29.90
C ALA A 93 -8.32 -4.00 -30.88
N ALA A 94 -7.98 -2.80 -30.39
CA ALA A 94 -7.77 -1.65 -31.26
C ALA A 94 -6.61 -1.88 -32.25
N LEU A 95 -5.53 -2.55 -31.82
CA LEU A 95 -4.39 -2.85 -32.70
C LEU A 95 -4.77 -3.84 -33.78
N PHE A 96 -5.56 -4.85 -33.41
CA PHE A 96 -6.04 -5.85 -34.34
C PHE A 96 -6.94 -5.23 -35.40
N LEU A 97 -7.79 -4.27 -35.02
CA LEU A 97 -8.62 -3.52 -35.97
C LEU A 97 -7.78 -2.65 -36.91
N ILE A 98 -6.75 -1.97 -36.39
CA ILE A 98 -5.82 -1.19 -37.22
C ILE A 98 -5.07 -2.10 -38.20
N PHE A 99 -4.60 -3.26 -37.74
CA PHE A 99 -3.94 -4.28 -38.56
C PHE A 99 -4.83 -4.81 -39.68
N LEU A 100 -6.13 -4.98 -39.44
CA LEU A 100 -7.09 -5.43 -40.47
C LEU A 100 -7.38 -4.37 -41.53
N ILE A 101 -7.24 -3.09 -41.19
CA ILE A 101 -7.47 -1.97 -42.13
C ILE A 101 -6.24 -1.74 -43.02
N ASP A 102 -5.04 -2.05 -42.52
CA ASP A 102 -3.80 -1.70 -43.19
C ASP A 102 -3.24 -2.85 -44.04
N GLY A 103 -3.02 -2.59 -45.33
CA GLY A 103 -2.54 -3.57 -46.31
C GLY A 103 -1.02 -3.78 -46.31
N MET A 104 -0.28 -3.07 -45.44
CA MET A 104 1.19 -3.03 -45.41
C MET A 104 1.87 -4.34 -44.93
N GLY A 105 1.11 -5.37 -44.57
CA GLY A 105 1.62 -6.66 -44.11
C GLY A 105 2.29 -6.60 -42.73
N TRP A 106 2.79 -7.75 -42.26
CA TRP A 106 3.31 -7.93 -40.89
C TRP A 106 4.51 -7.02 -40.55
N MET A 107 5.36 -6.72 -41.54
CA MET A 107 6.53 -5.86 -41.31
C MET A 107 6.14 -4.40 -41.08
N GLY A 108 5.22 -3.83 -41.87
CA GLY A 108 4.73 -2.45 -41.66
C GLY A 108 4.08 -2.28 -40.30
N PHE A 109 3.31 -3.27 -39.87
CA PHE A 109 2.69 -3.30 -38.54
C PHE A 109 3.74 -3.29 -37.41
N ALA A 110 4.74 -4.16 -37.49
CA ALA A 110 5.78 -4.29 -36.47
C ALA A 110 6.65 -3.03 -36.32
N PHE A 111 6.93 -2.33 -37.42
CA PHE A 111 7.87 -1.20 -37.39
C PHE A 111 7.21 0.17 -37.21
N ALA A 112 6.01 0.39 -37.76
CA ALA A 112 5.36 1.70 -37.67
C ALA A 112 4.42 1.80 -36.46
N TYR A 113 3.57 0.79 -36.26
CA TYR A 113 2.48 0.88 -35.30
C TYR A 113 2.91 0.43 -33.90
N PHE A 114 3.59 -0.71 -33.79
CA PHE A 114 3.99 -1.27 -32.49
C PHE A 114 4.75 -0.28 -31.57
N PRO A 115 5.71 0.54 -32.06
CA PRO A 115 6.41 1.51 -31.21
C PRO A 115 5.50 2.64 -30.74
N VAL A 116 4.63 3.17 -31.61
CA VAL A 116 3.68 4.25 -31.29
C VAL A 116 2.68 3.78 -30.23
N ILE A 117 2.21 2.55 -30.36
CA ILE A 117 1.29 1.93 -29.41
C ILE A 117 1.96 1.71 -28.05
N CYS A 118 3.20 1.22 -28.03
CA CYS A 118 3.96 1.06 -26.78
C CYS A 118 4.12 2.40 -26.04
N LEU A 119 4.33 3.49 -26.76
CA LEU A 119 4.40 4.84 -26.18
C LEU A 119 3.05 5.28 -25.60
N ILE A 120 1.94 5.11 -26.34
CA ILE A 120 0.60 5.46 -25.86
C ILE A 120 0.22 4.62 -24.63
N ALA A 121 0.48 3.31 -24.67
CA ALA A 121 0.21 2.39 -23.57
C ALA A 121 1.05 2.73 -22.32
N SER A 122 2.30 3.15 -22.51
CA SER A 122 3.15 3.62 -21.41
C SER A 122 2.57 4.87 -20.74
N VAL A 123 2.20 5.88 -21.53
CA VAL A 123 1.60 7.12 -21.00
C VAL A 123 0.32 6.81 -20.23
N ALA A 124 -0.54 5.93 -20.75
CA ALA A 124 -1.75 5.48 -20.06
C ALA A 124 -1.45 4.77 -18.72
N LEU A 125 -0.42 3.92 -18.66
CA LEU A 125 0.00 3.27 -17.42
C LEU A 125 0.58 4.24 -16.39
N VAL A 126 1.31 5.27 -16.84
CA VAL A 126 1.83 6.34 -15.96
C VAL A 126 0.68 7.16 -15.38
N ILE A 127 -0.31 7.55 -16.20
CA ILE A 127 -1.51 8.26 -15.73
C ILE A 127 -2.30 7.41 -14.75
N TYR A 128 -2.49 6.12 -15.05
CA TYR A 128 -3.12 5.17 -14.14
C TYR A 128 -2.33 5.03 -12.83
N GLY A 129 -0.99 5.00 -12.90
CA GLY A 129 -0.10 5.01 -11.74
C GLY A 129 -0.26 6.26 -10.87
N ILE A 130 -0.34 7.45 -11.47
CA ILE A 130 -0.56 8.71 -10.75
C ILE A 130 -1.93 8.73 -10.05
N TRP A 131 -2.98 8.31 -10.75
CA TRP A 131 -4.33 8.16 -10.17
C TRP A 131 -4.32 7.16 -9.00
N ARG A 132 -3.57 6.06 -9.14
CA ARG A 132 -3.40 5.02 -8.13
C ARG A 132 -2.62 5.51 -6.91
N LYS A 133 -1.59 6.34 -7.10
CA LYS A 133 -0.85 7.01 -6.01
C LYS A 133 -1.76 7.95 -5.22
N LYS A 134 -2.64 8.68 -5.91
CA LYS A 134 -3.62 9.58 -5.27
C LYS A 134 -4.66 8.81 -4.43
N ASN A 135 -4.99 7.58 -4.83
CA ASN A 135 -5.93 6.71 -4.14
C ASN A 135 -5.29 5.75 -3.11
N LYS A 136 -4.03 6.00 -2.67
CA LYS A 136 -3.29 5.18 -1.68
C LYS A 136 -3.16 3.68 -2.00
N LEU A 137 -3.17 3.33 -3.29
CA LEU A 137 -2.99 1.96 -3.77
C LEU A 137 -1.50 1.67 -4.08
N PRO A 138 -1.03 0.42 -4.03
CA PRO A 138 0.39 0.08 -4.19
C PRO A 138 0.90 0.41 -5.60
N CYS A 139 1.73 1.45 -5.69
CA CYS A 139 2.05 2.12 -6.95
C CYS A 139 3.31 1.58 -7.65
N LEU A 140 4.18 0.88 -6.93
CA LEU A 140 5.51 0.47 -7.39
C LEU A 140 5.44 -0.49 -8.61
N GLN A 141 4.55 -1.48 -8.57
CA GLN A 141 4.44 -2.48 -9.65
C GLN A 141 3.95 -1.87 -10.97
N THR A 142 3.07 -0.87 -10.91
CA THR A 142 2.59 -0.15 -12.11
C THR A 142 3.66 0.73 -12.73
N PHE A 143 4.53 1.36 -11.91
CA PHE A 143 5.64 2.15 -12.43
C PHE A 143 6.77 1.29 -13.00
N ILE A 144 7.09 0.16 -12.37
CA ILE A 144 8.07 -0.79 -12.92
C ILE A 144 7.61 -1.32 -14.29
N LEU A 145 6.33 -1.69 -14.41
CA LEU A 145 5.77 -2.17 -15.68
C LEU A 145 5.76 -1.08 -16.76
N ALA A 146 5.43 0.17 -16.41
CA ALA A 146 5.48 1.30 -17.34
C ALA A 146 6.91 1.60 -17.82
N GLY A 147 7.89 1.56 -16.91
CA GLY A 147 9.31 1.74 -17.25
C GLY A 147 9.83 0.64 -18.18
N ALA A 148 9.49 -0.62 -17.91
CA ALA A 148 9.85 -1.74 -18.78
C ALA A 148 9.24 -1.61 -20.19
N LEU A 149 8.00 -1.12 -20.29
CA LEU A 149 7.32 -0.93 -21.57
C LEU A 149 7.92 0.21 -22.42
N ILE A 150 8.52 1.24 -21.79
CA ILE A 150 9.24 2.33 -22.47
C ILE A 150 10.58 1.88 -23.03
N LEU A 151 11.25 0.91 -22.39
CA LEU A 151 12.55 0.43 -22.85
C LEU A 151 12.46 -0.30 -24.20
N ILE A 152 11.31 -0.92 -24.50
CA ILE A 152 11.08 -1.68 -25.74
C ILE A 152 11.19 -0.78 -27.00
N PRO A 153 10.45 0.33 -27.14
CA PRO A 153 10.60 1.22 -28.29
C PRO A 153 11.98 1.88 -28.36
N ILE A 154 12.60 2.18 -27.21
CA ILE A 154 13.98 2.73 -27.17
C ILE A 154 14.96 1.71 -27.75
N CYS A 155 14.87 0.44 -27.35
CA CYS A 155 15.70 -0.63 -27.92
C CYS A 155 15.50 -0.79 -29.43
N ILE A 156 14.27 -0.69 -29.93
CA ILE A 156 13.98 -0.78 -31.37
C ILE A 156 14.65 0.37 -32.13
N VAL A 157 14.56 1.61 -31.62
CA VAL A 157 15.21 2.78 -32.24
C VAL A 157 16.73 2.66 -32.23
N VAL A 158 17.30 2.20 -31.11
CA VAL A 158 18.76 1.97 -30.98
C VAL A 158 19.25 0.88 -31.94
N LEU A 159 18.49 -0.21 -32.10
CA LEU A 159 18.80 -1.26 -33.08
C LEU A 159 18.79 -0.73 -34.52
N PHE A 160 17.82 0.11 -34.87
CA PHE A 160 17.78 0.75 -36.20
C PHE A 160 18.96 1.69 -36.44
N PHE A 161 19.32 2.49 -35.43
CA PHE A 161 20.48 3.36 -35.51
C PHE A 161 21.76 2.55 -35.71
N LEU A 162 21.95 1.46 -34.96
CA LEU A 162 23.06 0.53 -35.12
C LEU A 162 23.08 -0.17 -36.49
N ALA A 163 21.93 -0.62 -36.99
CA ALA A 163 21.81 -1.24 -38.31
C ALA A 163 22.16 -0.26 -39.45
N GLY A 164 21.78 1.01 -39.31
CA GLY A 164 22.16 2.08 -40.24
C GLY A 164 23.67 2.40 -40.20
N VAL A 165 24.26 2.46 -38.99
CA VAL A 165 25.70 2.69 -38.80
C VAL A 165 26.56 1.53 -39.32
N LEU A 166 26.07 0.29 -39.20
CA LEU A 166 26.73 -0.92 -39.71
C LEU A 166 26.55 -1.12 -41.23
N GLY A 167 25.77 -0.27 -41.90
CA GLY A 167 25.57 -0.35 -43.36
C GLY A 167 24.75 -1.57 -43.82
N LEU A 168 24.01 -2.22 -42.91
CA LEU A 168 23.13 -3.37 -43.21
C LEU A 168 21.77 -2.93 -43.80
N GLY A 169 21.64 -1.67 -44.20
CA GLY A 169 20.46 -1.18 -44.90
C GLY A 169 20.31 -1.82 -46.28
N PRO A 170 19.08 -2.06 -46.76
CA PRO A 170 18.88 -2.60 -48.10
C PRO A 170 19.54 -1.66 -49.12
N VAL A 171 20.56 -2.16 -49.82
CA VAL A 171 21.18 -1.47 -50.93
C VAL A 171 20.11 -1.33 -52.01
N PRO A 172 19.72 -0.11 -52.41
CA PRO A 172 18.76 0.06 -53.49
C PRO A 172 19.35 -0.55 -54.76
N ASN A 173 18.65 -1.55 -55.33
CA ASN A 173 18.90 -2.02 -56.69
C ASN A 173 18.33 -1.03 -57.70
#